data_AF-A0A026WM08-F1
#
_entry.id   AF-A0A026WM08-F1
#
_cell.length_a   1.000
_cell.length_b   1.000
_cell.length_c   1.000
_cell.angle_alpha   90.00
_cell.angle_beta   90.00
_cell.angle_gamma   90.00
#
_symmetry.space_group_name_H-M   'P 1'
#
loop_
_entity.id
_entity.type
_entity.pdbx_description
1 polymer ?
#
loop_
_entity_poly.entity_id
_entity_poly.type
_entity_poly.pdbx_seq_one_letter_code
_entity_poly.pdbx_strand_id
1 'polypeptide(L)'
;KSFRVNTVYTVYKKLDSLVKLSKDKVPKGEKTEVVYQIECMDCDACYISQTKRHLNTRIREHQLDIRKKESSWSVVSIVPRMPLMNQMYSIHTRYMNVGISMIFVLCESRSSNMYRAIWKRIVELVPMLQQNLKFIMSDYEIAAMKVINEQFPAAEARGCWFHFNQVF
;
A
#
# COMPACT_ATOMS: atom_id res chain seq x y z
N LYS A 1 19.72 -14.20 3.01
CA LYS A 1 18.26 -14.43 2.89
C LYS A 1 17.84 -14.06 1.46
N SER A 2 17.12 -14.94 0.77
CA SER A 2 16.49 -14.64 -0.52
C SER A 2 15.12 -14.02 -0.25
N PHE A 3 14.82 -12.86 -0.84
CA PHE A 3 13.52 -12.19 -0.70
C PHE A 3 12.69 -12.45 -1.97
N ARG A 4 11.47 -12.95 -1.83
CA ARG A 4 10.55 -13.14 -2.96
C ARG A 4 9.83 -11.81 -3.23
N VAL A 5 10.30 -11.06 -4.22
CA VAL A 5 9.66 -9.82 -4.67
C VAL A 5 8.69 -10.13 -5.81
N ASN A 6 7.39 -10.05 -5.53
CA ASN A 6 6.34 -10.23 -6.53
C ASN A 6 5.88 -8.87 -7.06
N THR A 7 5.92 -8.68 -8.39
CA THR A 7 5.47 -7.44 -9.03
C THR A 7 3.99 -7.57 -9.40
N VAL A 8 3.15 -6.66 -8.90
CA VAL A 8 1.74 -6.55 -9.30
C VAL A 8 1.57 -5.25 -10.08
N TYR A 9 1.26 -5.36 -11.37
CA TYR A 9 0.96 -4.20 -12.21
C TYR A 9 -0.43 -3.68 -11.89
N THR A 10 -0.54 -2.41 -11.49
CA THR A 10 -1.83 -1.72 -11.33
C THR A 10 -1.85 -0.52 -12.27
N VAL A 11 -2.81 -0.49 -13.19
CA VAL A 11 -2.96 0.60 -14.19
C VAL A 11 -3.47 1.87 -13.49
N TYR A 12 -2.67 2.93 -13.47
CA TYR A 12 -3.07 4.23 -12.94
C TYR A 12 -3.59 5.17 -14.03
N LYS A 13 -4.81 4.94 -14.52
CA LYS A 13 -5.71 6.01 -14.98
C LYS A 13 -7.16 5.54 -14.87
N LYS A 14 -7.82 5.82 -13.76
CA LYS A 14 -9.29 5.96 -13.75
C LYS A 14 -9.60 7.43 -13.98
N LEU A 15 -10.43 7.72 -14.99
CA LEU A 15 -10.85 9.07 -15.40
C LEU A 15 -11.59 9.88 -14.30
N ASP A 16 -11.86 9.28 -13.14
CA ASP A 16 -12.61 9.89 -12.03
C ASP A 16 -11.92 11.13 -11.41
N SER A 17 -10.62 11.34 -11.61
CA SER A 17 -9.95 12.55 -11.09
C SER A 17 -10.19 13.81 -11.93
N LEU A 18 -10.67 13.68 -13.16
CA LEU A 18 -10.88 14.80 -14.10
C LEU A 18 -12.33 15.29 -14.15
N VAL A 19 -13.30 14.47 -13.72
CA VAL A 19 -14.72 14.84 -13.70
C VAL A 19 -15.25 14.68 -12.28
N LYS A 20 -15.22 15.76 -11.49
CA LYS A 20 -15.99 15.81 -10.24
C LYS A 20 -17.47 15.97 -10.61
N LEU A 21 -18.17 14.85 -10.81
CA LEU A 21 -19.62 14.86 -10.65
C LEU A 21 -19.89 15.05 -9.16
N SER A 22 -20.52 16.17 -8.81
CA SER A 22 -21.19 16.39 -7.53
C SER A 22 -22.33 15.36 -7.40
N LYS A 23 -21.97 14.11 -7.08
CA LYS A 23 -22.94 13.10 -6.64
C LYS A 23 -23.13 13.29 -5.15
N ASP A 24 -24.39 13.20 -4.70
CA ASP A 24 -24.74 13.29 -3.29
C ASP A 24 -23.91 12.32 -2.45
N LYS A 25 -23.52 12.77 -1.26
CA LYS A 25 -22.71 11.97 -0.35
C LYS A 25 -23.55 10.79 0.14
N VAL A 26 -23.31 9.61 -0.44
CA VAL A 26 -23.93 8.37 0.01
C VAL A 26 -23.51 8.09 1.47
N PRO A 27 -24.48 7.80 2.37
CA PRO A 27 -24.20 7.41 3.75
C PRO A 27 -23.22 6.24 3.84
N LYS A 28 -22.36 6.21 4.87
CA LYS A 28 -21.29 5.20 5.01
C LYS A 28 -21.79 3.76 4.90
N GLY A 29 -22.98 3.47 5.46
CA GLY A 29 -23.59 2.14 5.46
C GLY A 29 -24.16 1.69 4.11
N GLU A 30 -24.43 2.63 3.20
CA GLU A 30 -24.98 2.36 1.87
C GLU A 30 -23.89 2.31 0.78
N LYS A 31 -22.62 2.44 1.16
CA LYS A 31 -21.52 2.31 0.20
C LYS A 31 -21.36 0.86 -0.25
N THR A 32 -21.10 0.68 -1.54
CA THR A 32 -20.73 -0.58 -2.19
C THR A 32 -19.27 -0.55 -2.61
N GLU A 33 -18.69 -1.72 -2.90
CA GLU A 33 -17.29 -1.89 -3.35
C GLU A 33 -16.23 -1.36 -2.36
N VAL A 34 -16.61 -1.19 -1.09
CA VAL A 34 -15.75 -0.71 -0.02
C VAL A 34 -15.06 -1.84 0.72
N VAL A 35 -13.86 -1.53 1.24
CA VAL A 35 -13.19 -2.33 2.26
C VAL A 35 -13.68 -1.88 3.63
N TYR A 36 -14.01 -2.83 4.51
CA TYR A 36 -14.45 -2.58 5.88
C TYR A 36 -13.68 -3.46 6.86
N GLN A 37 -13.64 -3.01 8.11
CA GLN A 37 -12.98 -3.66 9.24
C GLN A 37 -13.99 -3.92 10.35
N ILE A 38 -13.95 -5.12 10.94
CA ILE A 38 -14.65 -5.48 12.18
C ILE A 38 -13.58 -5.81 13.22
N GLU A 39 -13.59 -5.12 14.34
CA GLU A 39 -12.64 -5.34 15.43
C GLU A 39 -13.17 -6.42 16.39
N CYS A 40 -12.27 -7.29 16.86
CA CYS A 40 -12.58 -8.17 17.98
C CYS A 40 -12.57 -7.34 19.27
N MET A 41 -13.56 -7.55 20.15
CA MET A 41 -13.60 -6.84 21.43
C MET A 41 -12.71 -7.49 22.49
N ASP A 42 -12.30 -8.75 22.28
CA ASP A 42 -11.59 -9.55 23.27
C ASP A 42 -10.09 -9.76 22.94
N CYS A 43 -9.63 -9.30 21.77
CA CYS A 43 -8.22 -9.36 21.37
C CYS A 43 -7.88 -8.39 20.24
N ASP A 44 -6.59 -8.28 19.90
CA ASP A 44 -6.08 -7.40 18.83
C ASP A 44 -6.41 -7.87 17.39
N ALA A 45 -7.25 -8.89 17.24
CA ALA A 45 -7.63 -9.39 15.92
C ALA A 45 -8.67 -8.49 15.25
N CYS A 46 -8.59 -8.37 13.93
CA CYS A 46 -9.62 -7.71 13.13
C CYS A 46 -9.93 -8.50 11.86
N TYR A 47 -11.18 -8.38 11.40
CA TYR A 47 -11.66 -8.92 10.13
C TYR A 47 -11.74 -7.80 9.10
N ILE A 48 -10.89 -7.86 8.07
CA ILE A 48 -10.89 -6.90 6.96
C ILE A 48 -11.40 -7.60 5.70
N SER A 49 -12.38 -7.01 5.02
CA SER A 49 -12.99 -7.61 3.84
C SER A 49 -13.52 -6.56 2.88
N GLN A 50 -13.66 -6.93 1.60
CA GLN A 50 -14.29 -6.10 0.58
C GLN A 50 -15.73 -6.59 0.35
N THR A 51 -16.67 -5.67 0.20
CA THR A 51 -18.06 -6.01 -0.15
C THR A 51 -18.47 -5.39 -1.48
N LYS A 52 -19.09 -6.17 -2.36
CA LYS A 52 -19.82 -5.65 -3.53
C LYS A 52 -21.25 -5.22 -3.19
N ARG A 53 -21.78 -5.65 -2.03
CA ARG A 53 -23.09 -5.25 -1.48
C ARG A 53 -22.95 -3.95 -0.67
N HIS A 54 -24.08 -3.34 -0.32
CA HIS A 54 -24.10 -2.26 0.66
C HIS A 54 -23.49 -2.75 1.98
N LEU A 55 -22.65 -1.91 2.59
CA LEU A 55 -21.94 -2.25 3.82
C LEU A 55 -22.88 -2.75 4.94
N ASN A 56 -24.01 -2.08 5.15
CA ASN A 56 -25.01 -2.48 6.15
C ASN A 56 -25.61 -3.87 5.87
N THR A 57 -25.86 -4.19 4.60
CA THR A 57 -26.37 -5.51 4.21
C THR A 57 -25.35 -6.59 4.56
N ARG A 58 -24.07 -6.38 4.22
CA ARG A 58 -23.01 -7.35 4.53
C ARG A 58 -22.78 -7.52 6.03
N ILE A 59 -22.80 -6.42 6.79
CA ILE A 59 -22.69 -6.49 8.26
C ILE A 59 -23.83 -7.31 8.85
N ARG A 60 -25.08 -7.09 8.38
CA ARG A 60 -26.25 -7.84 8.85
C ARG A 60 -26.17 -9.32 8.48
N GLU A 61 -25.73 -9.66 7.27
CA GLU A 61 -25.49 -11.04 6.85
C GLU A 61 -24.53 -11.75 7.83
N HIS A 62 -23.38 -11.13 8.12
CA HIS A 62 -22.42 -11.68 9.08
C HIS A 62 -23.01 -11.84 10.50
N GLN A 63 -23.75 -10.84 10.99
CA GLN A 63 -24.41 -10.92 12.29
C GLN A 63 -25.44 -12.05 12.35
N LEU A 64 -26.17 -12.28 11.25
CA LEU A 64 -27.15 -13.37 11.17
C LEU A 64 -26.45 -14.73 11.10
N ASP A 65 -25.33 -14.85 10.37
CA ASP A 65 -24.56 -16.08 10.29
C ASP A 65 -23.96 -16.49 11.64
N ILE A 66 -23.45 -15.54 12.42
CA ILE A 66 -22.95 -15.78 13.78
C ILE A 66 -24.06 -16.31 14.71
N ARG A 67 -25.30 -15.87 14.51
CA ARG A 67 -26.46 -16.30 15.34
C ARG A 67 -26.97 -17.70 14.98
N LYS A 68 -26.52 -18.32 13.88
CA LYS A 68 -26.95 -19.66 13.47
C LYS A 68 -26.33 -20.73 14.38
N LYS A 69 -27.03 -21.86 14.55
CA LYS A 69 -26.49 -23.04 15.22
C LYS A 69 -25.32 -23.62 14.42
N GLU A 70 -24.32 -24.16 15.11
CA GLU A 70 -23.06 -24.68 14.55
C GLU A 70 -23.27 -25.66 13.38
N SER A 71 -24.32 -26.48 13.43
CA SER A 71 -24.71 -27.41 12.35
C SER A 71 -25.26 -26.76 11.07
N SER A 72 -25.39 -25.44 11.05
CA SER A 72 -25.95 -24.64 9.94
C SER A 72 -25.05 -23.47 9.53
N TRP A 73 -23.80 -23.45 10.00
CA TRP A 73 -22.81 -22.49 9.53
C TRP A 73 -22.44 -22.79 8.08
N SER A 74 -22.51 -21.78 7.21
CA SER A 74 -21.98 -21.89 5.85
C SER A 74 -20.45 -22.03 5.90
N VAL A 75 -19.87 -22.84 5.00
CA VAL A 75 -18.45 -23.27 4.90
C VAL A 75 -17.39 -22.14 4.88
N VAL A 76 -17.80 -20.87 4.94
CA VAL A 76 -16.89 -19.72 4.92
C VAL A 76 -16.43 -19.38 6.34
N SER A 77 -15.62 -20.27 6.93
CA SER A 77 -14.85 -19.98 8.14
C SER A 77 -13.58 -19.21 7.75
N ILE A 78 -13.58 -17.89 7.93
CA ILE A 78 -12.43 -17.04 7.59
C ILE A 78 -11.54 -16.93 8.83
N VAL A 79 -10.41 -17.64 8.83
CA VAL A 79 -9.35 -17.45 9.83
C VAL A 79 -8.49 -16.26 9.39
N PRO A 80 -8.45 -15.13 10.13
CA PRO A 80 -7.60 -14.00 9.79
C PRO A 80 -6.13 -14.40 9.99
N ARG A 81 -5.38 -14.54 8.90
CA ARG A 81 -3.92 -14.53 8.98
C ARG A 81 -3.47 -13.07 8.92
N MET A 82 -3.00 -12.52 10.05
CA MET A 82 -2.28 -11.25 10.02
C MET A 82 -1.04 -11.42 9.12
N PRO A 83 -0.92 -10.64 8.03
CA PRO A 83 0.27 -10.72 7.20
C PRO A 83 1.46 -10.16 7.99
N LEU A 84 2.63 -10.80 7.89
CA LEU A 84 3.88 -10.43 8.55
C LEU A 84 4.51 -9.14 7.98
N MET A 85 3.70 -8.12 7.67
CA MET A 85 4.17 -6.87 7.06
C MET A 85 4.52 -5.83 8.13
N ASN A 86 5.75 -5.32 8.10
CA ASN A 86 6.26 -4.35 9.08
C ASN A 86 6.15 -2.89 8.59
N GLN A 87 6.09 -2.66 7.28
CA GLN A 87 6.03 -1.31 6.69
C GLN A 87 5.57 -1.33 5.23
N MET A 88 5.05 -0.20 4.75
CA MET A 88 4.91 0.12 3.33
C MET A 88 6.01 1.10 2.89
N TYR A 89 6.76 0.75 1.85
CA TYR A 89 7.74 1.61 1.19
C TYR A 89 7.18 2.11 -0.14
N SER A 90 7.09 3.42 -0.32
CA SER A 90 6.50 4.05 -1.51
C SER A 90 7.53 4.89 -2.26
N ILE A 91 7.64 4.67 -3.57
CA ILE A 91 8.53 5.44 -4.45
C ILE A 91 7.68 6.36 -5.33
N HIS A 92 8.04 7.63 -5.32
CA HIS A 92 7.33 8.69 -6.02
C HIS A 92 8.27 9.38 -6.99
N THR A 93 7.75 9.78 -8.14
CA THR A 93 8.48 10.60 -9.12
C THR A 93 7.87 11.98 -9.18
N ARG A 94 8.71 13.01 -9.17
CA ARG A 94 8.27 14.40 -9.32
C ARG A 94 8.22 14.77 -10.80
N TYR A 95 7.05 15.19 -11.27
CA TYR A 95 6.84 15.71 -12.63
C TYR A 95 6.13 17.06 -12.57
N MET A 96 6.71 18.11 -13.16
CA MET A 96 6.15 19.47 -13.18
C MET A 96 5.64 19.95 -11.79
N ASN A 97 6.41 19.67 -10.72
CA ASN A 97 6.07 19.92 -9.31
C ASN A 97 4.99 19.04 -8.66
N VAL A 98 4.47 18.04 -9.36
CA VAL A 98 3.54 17.06 -8.78
C VAL A 98 4.31 15.78 -8.43
N GLY A 99 4.19 15.33 -7.18
CA GLY A 99 4.66 14.01 -6.78
C GLY A 99 3.66 12.94 -7.21
N ILE A 100 4.09 12.03 -8.08
CA ILE A 100 3.29 10.92 -8.59
C ILE A 100 3.81 9.64 -7.97
N SER A 101 2.96 8.92 -7.22
CA SER A 101 3.34 7.63 -6.67
C SER A 101 3.36 6.56 -7.76
N MET A 102 4.50 5.89 -7.93
CA MET A 102 4.68 4.92 -9.01
C MET A 102 4.75 3.48 -8.49
N ILE A 103 5.36 3.27 -7.32
CA ILE A 103 5.64 1.94 -6.79
C ILE A 103 5.31 1.91 -5.31
N PHE A 104 4.54 0.90 -4.90
CA PHE A 104 4.28 0.58 -3.51
C PHE A 104 4.81 -0.81 -3.22
N VAL A 105 5.58 -0.94 -2.14
CA VAL A 105 6.17 -2.20 -1.72
C VAL A 105 5.75 -2.46 -0.28
N LEU A 106 5.15 -3.62 -0.02
CA LEU A 106 4.89 -4.10 1.32
C LEU A 106 6.14 -4.85 1.81
N CYS A 107 6.75 -4.34 2.87
CA CYS A 107 8.03 -4.80 3.39
C CYS A 107 7.82 -5.60 4.68
N GLU A 108 8.40 -6.81 4.73
CA GLU A 108 8.49 -7.62 5.95
C GLU A 108 9.58 -7.12 6.92
N SER A 109 10.51 -6.27 6.46
CA SER A 109 11.57 -5.70 7.31
C SER A 109 12.08 -4.36 6.77
N ARG A 110 12.73 -3.57 7.62
CA ARG A 110 13.42 -2.29 7.29
C ARG A 110 14.93 -2.48 7.14
N SER A 111 15.35 -3.58 6.53
CA SER A 111 16.77 -3.95 6.44
C SER A 111 17.38 -3.54 5.09
N SER A 112 18.68 -3.23 5.08
CA SER A 112 19.39 -2.90 3.82
C SER A 112 19.27 -4.02 2.78
N ASN A 113 19.22 -5.29 3.20
CA ASN A 113 19.06 -6.39 2.26
C ASN A 113 17.68 -6.40 1.60
N MET A 114 16.61 -6.01 2.32
CA MET A 114 15.28 -5.84 1.74
C MET A 114 15.27 -4.71 0.71
N TYR A 115 15.76 -3.53 1.09
CA TYR A 115 15.83 -2.39 0.16
C TYR A 115 16.70 -2.67 -1.06
N ARG A 116 17.81 -3.40 -0.89
CA ARG A 116 18.67 -3.82 -2.02
C ARG A 116 17.92 -4.73 -2.98
N ALA A 117 17.15 -5.68 -2.47
CA ALA A 117 16.33 -6.57 -3.30
C ALA A 117 15.26 -5.78 -4.09
N ILE A 118 14.63 -4.80 -3.44
CA ILE A 118 13.64 -3.91 -4.08
C ILE A 118 14.30 -3.11 -5.21
N TRP A 119 15.36 -2.37 -4.92
CA TRP A 119 16.01 -1.51 -5.92
C TRP A 119 16.65 -2.30 -7.06
N LYS A 120 17.26 -3.45 -6.77
CA LYS A 120 17.75 -4.36 -7.80
C LYS A 120 16.62 -4.77 -8.75
N ARG A 121 15.45 -5.13 -8.22
CA ARG A 121 14.30 -5.51 -9.05
C ARG A 121 13.77 -4.36 -9.90
N ILE A 122 13.73 -3.15 -9.34
CA ILE A 122 13.30 -1.94 -10.08
C ILE A 122 14.24 -1.65 -11.24
N VAL A 123 15.55 -1.72 -11.01
CA VAL A 123 16.57 -1.48 -12.04
C VAL A 123 16.51 -2.56 -13.12
N GLU A 124 16.29 -3.82 -12.77
CA GLU A 124 16.06 -4.89 -13.76
C GLU A 124 14.86 -4.60 -14.67
N LEU A 125 13.79 -4.00 -14.13
CA LEU A 125 12.60 -3.64 -14.90
C LEU A 125 12.78 -2.35 -15.71
N VAL A 126 13.55 -1.39 -15.21
CA VAL A 126 13.78 -0.10 -15.86
C VAL A 126 15.28 0.25 -15.82
N PRO A 127 16.11 -0.38 -16.70
CA PRO A 127 17.56 -0.21 -16.65
C PRO A 127 18.03 1.23 -16.85
N MET A 128 17.28 2.01 -17.62
CA MET A 128 17.57 3.43 -17.86
C MET A 128 17.55 4.28 -16.59
N LEU A 129 16.90 3.82 -15.51
CA LEU A 129 16.88 4.52 -14.23
C LEU A 129 18.29 4.66 -13.64
N GLN A 130 19.15 3.65 -13.84
CA GLN A 130 20.54 3.65 -13.35
C GLN A 130 21.36 4.82 -13.92
N GLN A 131 21.05 5.27 -15.13
CA GLN A 131 21.81 6.31 -15.84
C GLN A 131 21.16 7.70 -15.73
N ASN A 132 19.83 7.75 -15.65
CA ASN A 132 19.08 8.99 -15.76
C ASN A 132 18.66 9.62 -14.42
N LEU A 133 18.82 8.90 -13.32
CA LEU A 133 18.40 9.37 -12.01
C LEU A 133 19.37 10.42 -11.47
N LYS A 134 18.99 11.69 -11.56
CA LYS A 134 19.83 12.83 -11.16
C LYS A 134 19.74 13.17 -9.68
N PHE A 135 18.56 13.06 -9.10
CA PHE A 135 18.33 13.37 -7.69
C PHE A 135 17.36 12.37 -7.07
N ILE A 136 17.56 12.11 -5.78
CA ILE A 136 16.67 11.26 -4.98
C ILE A 136 16.40 11.99 -3.67
N MET A 137 15.15 11.91 -3.22
CA MET A 137 14.75 12.34 -1.89
C MET A 137 14.20 11.14 -1.16
N SER A 138 14.72 10.88 0.03
CA SER A 138 14.24 9.82 0.91
C SER A 138 14.08 10.38 2.32
N ASP A 139 13.23 9.74 3.12
CA ASP A 139 13.29 9.91 4.56
C ASP A 139 14.67 9.52 5.12
N TYR A 140 14.96 9.94 6.34
CA TYR A 140 16.23 9.65 7.01
C TYR A 140 16.35 8.18 7.47
N GLU A 141 15.65 7.26 6.81
CA GLU A 141 15.78 5.83 7.07
C GLU A 141 17.15 5.37 6.58
N ILE A 142 18.02 5.04 7.55
CA ILE A 142 19.46 4.81 7.34
C ILE A 142 19.70 3.66 6.37
N ALA A 143 18.94 2.57 6.47
CA ALA A 143 19.16 1.39 5.64
C ALA A 143 18.78 1.62 4.18
N ALA A 144 17.70 2.35 3.91
CA ALA A 144 17.27 2.75 2.58
C ALA A 144 18.26 3.76 1.97
N MET A 145 18.64 4.79 2.72
CA MET A 145 19.62 5.79 2.28
C MET A 145 20.96 5.14 1.89
N LYS A 146 21.45 4.22 2.72
CA LYS A 146 22.65 3.44 2.43
C LYS A 146 22.55 2.72 1.09
N VAL A 147 21.46 2.00 0.86
CA VAL A 147 21.26 1.23 -0.39
C VAL A 147 21.11 2.13 -1.60
N ILE A 148 20.39 3.25 -1.46
CA ILE A 148 20.20 4.24 -2.52
C ILE A 148 21.57 4.79 -2.96
N ASN A 149 22.42 5.19 -2.02
CA ASN A 149 23.75 5.72 -2.33
C ASN A 149 24.68 4.67 -2.95
N GLU A 150 24.58 3.41 -2.53
CA GLU A 150 25.32 2.31 -3.15
C GLU A 150 24.83 2.01 -4.58
N GLN A 151 23.52 2.09 -4.83
CA GLN A 151 22.91 1.74 -6.12
C GLN A 151 23.03 2.89 -7.15
N PHE A 152 22.94 4.14 -6.70
CA PHE A 152 22.95 5.35 -7.52
C PHE A 152 23.98 6.37 -7.00
N PRO A 153 25.29 6.05 -7.04
CA PRO A 153 26.33 6.90 -6.47
C PRO A 153 26.48 8.24 -7.19
N ALA A 154 26.02 8.34 -8.44
CA ALA A 154 26.02 9.57 -9.22
C ALA A 154 24.79 10.46 -8.97
N ALA A 155 23.74 9.93 -8.31
CA ALA A 155 22.54 10.70 -8.00
C ALA A 155 22.76 11.54 -6.75
N GLU A 156 22.30 12.80 -6.78
CA GLU A 156 22.35 13.66 -5.61
C GLU A 156 21.26 13.25 -4.61
N ALA A 157 21.67 12.75 -3.45
CA ALA A 157 20.76 12.48 -2.35
C ALA A 157 20.42 13.78 -1.62
N ARG A 158 19.19 14.25 -1.81
CA ARG A 158 18.62 15.42 -1.11
C ARG A 158 17.75 14.94 0.04
N GLY A 159 17.61 15.78 1.06
CA GLY A 159 16.85 15.46 2.27
C GLY A 159 15.40 15.04 2.01
N CYS A 160 14.68 14.73 3.07
CA CYS A 160 13.32 14.20 2.96
C CYS A 160 12.35 15.20 2.33
N TRP A 161 11.45 14.70 1.46
CA TRP A 161 10.36 15.48 0.86
C TRP A 161 9.47 16.15 1.91
N PHE A 162 9.21 15.49 3.04
CA PHE A 162 8.43 16.06 4.12
C PHE A 162 9.08 17.33 4.68
N HIS A 163 10.39 17.30 4.94
CA HIS A 163 11.12 18.47 5.40
C HIS A 163 11.28 19.54 4.31
N PHE A 164 11.42 19.13 3.05
CA PHE A 164 11.46 20.07 1.93
C PHE A 164 10.19 20.92 1.84
N ASN A 165 9.01 20.33 2.04
CA ASN A 165 7.74 21.05 2.03
C ASN A 165 7.45 21.85 3.30
N GLN A 166 8.30 21.77 4.33
CA GLN A 166 8.17 22.63 5.51
C GLN A 166 8.98 23.93 5.38
N VAL A 167 9.92 23.96 4.42
CA VAL A 167 10.85 25.08 4.23
C VAL A 167 10.35 26.04 3.12
N PHE A 168 9.33 25.65 2.36
CA PHE A 168 8.66 26.44 1.31
C PHE A 168 7.16 26.47 1.56
#